data_AF-A0A1V5Y3L7-F1
#
_entry.id   AF-A0A1V5Y3L7-F1
#
_cell.length_a   1.000
_cell.length_b   1.000
_cell.length_c   1.000
_cell.angle_alpha   90.00
_cell.angle_beta   90.00
_cell.angle_gamma   90.00
#
_symmetry.space_group_name_H-M   'P 1'
#
loop_
_entity.id
_entity.type
_entity.pdbx_description
1 polymer ?
#
loop_
_entity_poly.entity_id
_entity_poly.type
_entity_poly.pdbx_seq_one_letter_code
_entity_poly.pdbx_strand_id
1 'polypeptide(L)'
;MGAGKTGVSFNYYILMDRARIELYIYYDHDTGEKNKEIFDELYKQKNSIENELGEQLYWERLDDKRSSRIYKKCTQGGLLNKEIWPQIQDEMIEGLIRFHKAIKPRLDKIKV
;
A
#
# COMPACT_ATOMS: atom_id res chain seq x y z
N MET A 1 2.92 9.91 -1.91
CA MET A 1 4.28 10.18 -1.39
C MET A 1 5.23 9.18 -2.04
N GLY A 2 6.37 9.64 -2.58
CA GLY A 2 7.34 8.71 -3.19
C GLY A 2 7.94 7.77 -2.13
N ALA A 3 8.13 6.50 -2.48
CA ALA A 3 8.61 5.48 -1.54
C ALA A 3 10.14 5.34 -1.50
N GLY A 4 10.88 6.29 -2.09
CA GLY A 4 12.34 6.23 -2.23
C GLY A 4 12.83 5.39 -3.43
N LYS A 5 11.91 4.80 -4.20
CA LYS A 5 12.17 4.19 -5.51
C LYS A 5 11.26 4.84 -6.55
N THR A 6 11.81 5.20 -7.70
CA THR A 6 11.04 5.79 -8.81
C THR A 6 9.87 4.88 -9.17
N GLY A 7 8.67 5.44 -9.40
CA GLY A 7 7.50 4.64 -9.75
C GLY A 7 6.89 3.80 -8.61
N VAL A 8 7.45 3.85 -7.39
CA VAL A 8 6.86 3.24 -6.20
C VAL A 8 6.39 4.33 -5.24
N SER A 9 5.13 4.25 -4.80
CA SER A 9 4.53 5.32 -3.99
C SER A 9 3.56 4.80 -2.92
N PHE A 10 3.53 5.53 -1.81
CA PHE A 10 2.53 5.40 -0.75
C PHE A 10 1.41 6.40 -1.00
N ASN A 11 0.17 5.92 -1.11
CA ASN A 11 -0.97 6.75 -1.50
C ASN A 11 -2.15 6.59 -0.54
N TYR A 12 -2.92 7.66 -0.44
CA TYR A 12 -4.27 7.66 0.12
C TYR A 12 -5.26 7.50 -1.02
N TYR A 13 -6.29 6.69 -0.81
CA TYR A 13 -7.34 6.48 -1.79
C TYR A 13 -8.70 6.51 -1.12
N ILE A 14 -9.54 7.47 -1.51
CA ILE A 14 -10.92 7.60 -1.07
C ILE A 14 -11.82 7.30 -2.25
N LEU A 15 -12.69 6.31 -2.07
CA LEU A 15 -13.80 5.97 -2.94
C LEU A 15 -15.10 6.51 -2.32
N MET A 16 -16.21 6.40 -3.06
CA MET A 16 -17.52 6.87 -2.60
C MET A 16 -17.90 6.31 -1.21
N ASP A 17 -17.71 5.00 -1.02
CA ASP A 17 -18.20 4.24 0.13
C ASP A 17 -17.08 3.70 1.04
N ARG A 18 -15.81 3.87 0.66
CA ARG A 18 -14.67 3.29 1.38
C ARG A 18 -13.42 4.13 1.23
N ALA A 19 -12.53 4.05 2.21
CA ALA A 19 -11.19 4.59 2.13
C ALA A 19 -10.13 3.49 2.27
N ARG A 20 -8.92 3.75 1.77
CA ARG A 20 -7.77 2.86 1.91
C ARG A 20 -6.45 3.61 1.78
N ILE A 21 -5.40 2.96 2.27
CA ILE A 21 -4.01 3.34 2.01
C ILE A 21 -3.35 2.25 1.20
N GLU A 22 -2.42 2.61 0.32
CA GLU A 22 -1.75 1.63 -0.53
C GLU A 22 -0.26 1.95 -0.75
N LEU A 23 0.51 0.88 -0.97
CA LEU A 23 1.75 0.91 -1.71
C LEU A 23 1.42 0.54 -3.16
N TYR A 24 1.63 1.47 -4.07
CA TYR A 24 1.53 1.24 -5.51
C TYR A 24 2.94 0.99 -6.08
N ILE A 25 3.10 -0.10 -6.83
CA ILE A 25 4.37 -0.52 -7.41
C ILE A 25 4.26 -0.46 -8.93
N TYR A 26 4.95 0.52 -9.52
CA TYR A 26 5.02 0.71 -10.97
C TYR A 26 6.39 1.30 -11.34
N TYR A 27 7.45 0.61 -10.94
CA TYR A 27 8.86 0.92 -11.17
C TYR A 27 9.29 0.62 -12.62
N ASP A 28 8.96 -0.57 -13.12
CA ASP A 28 9.21 -0.97 -14.51
C ASP A 28 7.97 -0.67 -15.35
N HIS A 29 8.11 0.31 -16.25
CA HIS A 29 7.06 0.76 -17.14
C HIS A 29 7.00 -0.03 -18.45
N ASP A 30 8.04 -0.81 -18.77
CA ASP A 30 8.19 -1.50 -20.06
C ASP A 30 7.54 -2.88 -20.02
N THR A 31 8.03 -3.76 -19.14
CA THR A 31 7.55 -5.15 -19.07
C THR A 31 6.63 -5.39 -17.88
N GLY A 32 6.93 -4.74 -16.75
CA GLY A 32 6.28 -4.93 -15.47
C GLY A 32 6.87 -6.08 -14.63
N GLU A 33 7.86 -6.81 -15.15
CA GLU A 33 8.47 -7.95 -14.44
C GLU A 33 9.08 -7.52 -13.12
N LYS A 34 9.85 -6.41 -13.09
CA LYS A 34 10.43 -5.90 -11.83
C LYS A 34 9.37 -5.45 -10.83
N ASN A 35 8.20 -5.02 -11.27
CA ASN A 35 7.10 -4.68 -10.34
C ASN A 35 6.59 -5.92 -9.62
N LYS A 36 6.60 -7.07 -10.31
CA LYS A 36 6.24 -8.35 -9.72
C LYS A 36 7.33 -8.85 -8.79
N GLU A 37 8.60 -8.72 -9.17
CA GLU A 37 9.73 -9.06 -8.30
C GLU A 37 9.70 -8.25 -6.98
N ILE A 38 9.50 -6.92 -7.05
CA ILE A 38 9.36 -6.09 -5.84
C ILE A 38 8.21 -6.59 -4.97
N PHE A 39 7.05 -6.87 -5.59
CA PHE A 39 5.89 -7.38 -4.88
C PHE A 39 6.18 -8.74 -4.22
N ASP A 40 6.77 -9.67 -4.96
CA ASP A 40 7.05 -11.03 -4.52
C ASP A 40 8.07 -11.03 -3.36
N GLU A 41 9.08 -10.15 -3.40
CA GLU A 41 10.03 -9.93 -2.30
C GLU A 41 9.37 -9.39 -1.03
N LEU A 42 8.40 -8.47 -1.17
CA LEU A 42 7.60 -8.02 -0.02
C LEU A 42 6.66 -9.11 0.48
N TYR A 43 6.08 -9.90 -0.43
CA TYR A 43 5.13 -10.96 -0.12
C TYR A 43 5.79 -12.10 0.67
N LYS A 44 7.06 -12.42 0.40
CA LYS A 44 7.86 -13.36 1.23
C LYS A 44 7.90 -12.95 2.70
N GLN A 45 7.75 -11.66 3.00
CA GLN A 45 7.75 -11.11 4.36
C GLN A 45 6.33 -10.78 4.88
N LYS A 46 5.28 -11.22 4.17
CA LYS A 46 3.88 -10.91 4.48
C LYS A 46 3.53 -11.06 5.96
N ASN A 47 3.77 -12.25 6.53
CA ASN A 47 3.40 -12.53 7.92
C ASN A 47 4.13 -11.60 8.91
N SER A 48 5.39 -11.26 8.63
CA SER A 48 6.15 -10.34 9.48
C SER A 48 5.62 -8.90 9.37
N ILE A 49 5.25 -8.47 8.15
CA ILE A 49 4.66 -7.14 7.90
C ILE A 49 3.30 -7.03 8.60
N GLU A 50 2.41 -8.00 8.40
CA GLU A 50 1.06 -8.01 8.98
C GLU A 50 1.11 -8.09 10.51
N ASN A 51 2.05 -8.86 11.08
CA ASN A 51 2.24 -8.91 12.53
C ASN A 51 2.78 -7.59 13.10
N GLU A 52 3.70 -6.91 12.42
CA GLU A 52 4.21 -5.59 12.85
C GLU A 52 3.14 -4.50 12.73
N LEU A 53 2.29 -4.60 11.70
CA LEU A 53 1.16 -3.70 11.50
C LEU A 53 0.02 -3.97 12.51
N GLY A 54 -0.10 -5.21 12.98
CA GLY A 54 -1.21 -5.69 13.81
C GLY A 54 -2.50 -5.95 13.02
N GLU A 55 -2.44 -5.96 11.69
CA GLU A 55 -3.60 -6.00 10.80
C GLU A 55 -3.27 -6.77 9.51
N GLN A 56 -4.30 -7.38 8.92
CA GLN A 56 -4.17 -8.05 7.62
C GLN A 56 -4.14 -7.04 6.48
N LEU A 57 -3.34 -7.34 5.47
CA LEU A 57 -3.22 -6.54 4.26
C LEU A 57 -3.83 -7.27 3.07
N TYR A 58 -4.22 -6.48 2.08
CA TYR A 58 -4.60 -6.98 0.77
C TYR A 58 -3.38 -6.93 -0.15
N TRP A 59 -3.06 -8.07 -0.72
CA TRP A 59 -1.89 -8.28 -1.56
C TRP A 59 -2.38 -8.59 -2.98
N GLU A 60 -2.28 -7.61 -3.86
CA GLU A 60 -2.72 -7.75 -5.25
C GLU A 60 -1.53 -7.64 -6.18
N ARG A 61 -1.06 -8.81 -6.61
CA ARG A 61 0.01 -8.92 -7.62
C ARG A 61 -0.44 -8.32 -8.94
N LEU A 62 -1.72 -8.44 -9.31
CA LEU A 62 -2.32 -7.96 -10.56
C LEU A 62 -1.64 -8.56 -11.80
N ASP A 63 -1.68 -9.88 -11.95
CA ASP A 63 -0.98 -10.60 -13.04
C ASP A 63 -1.42 -10.17 -14.45
N ASP A 64 -2.63 -9.62 -14.57
CA ASP A 64 -3.19 -9.03 -15.80
C ASP A 64 -2.67 -7.61 -16.10
N LYS A 65 -1.87 -7.02 -15.20
CA LYS A 65 -1.35 -5.64 -15.31
C LYS A 65 0.14 -5.60 -15.07
N ARG A 66 0.79 -4.54 -15.54
CA ARG A 66 2.22 -4.30 -15.26
C ARG A 66 2.49 -3.90 -13.82
N SER A 67 1.55 -3.21 -13.16
CA SER A 67 1.71 -2.75 -11.78
C SER A 67 1.34 -3.83 -10.76
N SER A 68 1.71 -3.60 -9.51
CA SER A 68 1.28 -4.39 -8.35
C SER A 68 0.85 -3.44 -7.23
N ARG A 69 0.06 -3.91 -6.27
CA ARG A 69 -0.28 -3.10 -5.10
C ARG A 69 -0.47 -3.91 -3.83
N ILE A 70 -0.16 -3.26 -2.71
CA ILE A 70 -0.44 -3.76 -1.36
C ILE A 70 -1.27 -2.68 -0.67
N TYR A 71 -2.39 -3.01 -0.05
CA TYR A 71 -3.24 -1.99 0.56
C TYR A 71 -3.90 -2.46 1.85
N LYS A 72 -4.24 -1.48 2.69
CA LYS A 72 -5.07 -1.64 3.88
C LYS A 72 -6.37 -0.87 3.66
N LYS A 73 -7.51 -1.53 3.87
CA LYS A 73 -8.80 -0.83 3.89
C LYS A 73 -8.92 -0.05 5.20
N CYS A 74 -9.50 1.13 5.12
CA CYS A 74 -9.96 1.83 6.32
C CYS A 74 -11.29 1.21 6.73
N THR A 75 -11.54 1.21 8.04
CA THR A 75 -12.78 0.71 8.64
C THR A 75 -13.89 1.76 8.55
N GLN A 76 -13.51 3.03 8.54
CA GLN A 76 -14.44 4.14 8.47
C GLN A 76 -14.67 4.58 7.02
N GLY A 77 -15.94 4.55 6.60
CA GLY A 77 -16.58 5.29 5.50
C GLY A 77 -15.79 5.60 4.22
N GLY A 78 -16.36 6.50 3.42
CA GLY A 78 -15.77 7.02 2.19
C GLY A 78 -16.11 8.47 1.95
N LEU A 79 -15.96 8.91 0.70
CA LEU A 79 -16.22 10.29 0.28
C LEU A 79 -17.64 10.76 0.62
N LEU A 80 -18.62 9.86 0.60
CA LEU A 80 -20.02 10.19 0.87
C LEU A 80 -20.29 10.49 2.36
N ASN A 81 -19.42 10.05 3.27
CA ASN A 81 -19.58 10.18 4.72
C ASN A 81 -18.98 11.48 5.27
N LYS A 82 -19.45 12.62 4.78
CA LYS A 82 -18.90 13.96 5.09
C LYS A 82 -18.85 14.27 6.59
N GLU A 83 -19.86 13.78 7.31
CA GLU A 83 -20.03 13.93 8.75
C GLU A 83 -18.91 13.30 9.58
N ILE A 84 -18.23 12.27 9.06
CA ILE A 84 -17.13 11.58 9.73
C ILE A 84 -15.78 11.69 9.00
N TRP A 85 -15.64 12.66 8.09
CA TRP A 85 -14.37 12.89 7.40
C TRP A 85 -13.17 13.07 8.33
N PRO A 86 -13.26 13.80 9.46
CA PRO A 86 -12.14 13.89 10.40
C PRO A 86 -11.66 12.51 10.87
N GLN A 87 -12.57 11.62 11.25
CA GLN A 87 -12.28 10.27 11.72
C GLN A 87 -11.68 9.40 10.61
N ILE A 88 -12.20 9.50 9.38
CA ILE A 88 -11.64 8.80 8.21
C ILE A 88 -10.20 9.26 7.97
N GLN A 89 -9.95 10.58 8.01
CA GLN A 89 -8.62 11.15 7.80
C GLN A 89 -7.65 10.72 8.89
N ASP A 90 -8.05 10.77 10.16
CA ASP A 90 -7.23 10.32 11.29
C ASP A 90 -6.87 8.83 11.15
N GLU A 91 -7.84 7.96 10.83
CA GLU A 91 -7.58 6.55 10.59
C GLU A 91 -6.61 6.33 9.43
N MET A 92 -6.80 7.07 8.33
CA MET A 92 -5.93 6.99 7.16
C MET A 92 -4.49 7.42 7.51
N ILE A 93 -4.32 8.54 8.23
CA ILE A 93 -3.01 9.07 8.62
C ILE A 93 -2.30 8.08 9.54
N GLU A 94 -2.94 7.64 10.62
CA GLU A 94 -2.37 6.66 11.54
C GLU A 94 -2.05 5.34 10.84
N GLY A 95 -2.99 4.87 10.01
CA GLY A 95 -2.80 3.69 9.19
C GLY A 95 -1.57 3.81 8.29
N LEU A 96 -1.38 4.96 7.61
CA LEU A 96 -0.25 5.15 6.72
C LEU A 96 1.07 5.22 7.48
N ILE A 97 1.11 5.84 8.66
CA ILE A 97 2.30 5.87 9.51
C ILE A 97 2.74 4.45 9.87
N ARG A 98 1.81 3.59 10.33
CA ARG A 98 2.12 2.20 10.67
C ARG A 98 2.51 1.38 9.43
N PHE A 99 1.75 1.53 8.34
CA PHE A 99 1.99 0.84 7.07
C PHE A 99 3.36 1.19 6.47
N HIS A 100 3.71 2.47 6.47
CA HIS A 100 5.01 2.96 6.03
C HIS A 100 6.14 2.40 6.90
N LYS A 101 6.00 2.43 8.23
CA LYS A 101 6.99 1.91 9.18
C LYS A 101 7.29 0.43 8.94
N ALA A 102 6.27 -0.38 8.66
CA ALA A 102 6.45 -1.79 8.35
C ALA A 102 7.05 -2.00 6.94
N ILE A 103 6.61 -1.29 5.91
CA ILE A 103 7.00 -1.64 4.53
C ILE A 103 8.31 -0.98 4.10
N LYS A 104 8.54 0.30 4.46
CA LYS A 104 9.66 1.09 3.95
C LYS A 104 11.03 0.44 4.20
N PRO A 105 11.36 -0.08 5.40
CA PRO A 105 12.67 -0.69 5.65
C PRO A 105 12.92 -1.97 4.84
N ARG A 106 11.84 -2.67 4.45
CA ARG A 106 11.90 -3.89 3.64
C ARG A 106 12.06 -3.52 2.17
N LEU A 107 11.30 -2.54 1.70
CA LEU A 107 11.41 -1.98 0.36
C LEU A 107 12.82 -1.44 0.06
N ASP A 108 13.45 -0.76 1.02
CA ASP A 108 14.80 -0.20 0.86
C ASP A 108 15.89 -1.27 0.64
N LYS A 109 15.66 -2.49 1.14
CA LYS A 109 16.59 -3.62 0.97
C LYS A 109 16.44 -4.32 -0.38
N ILE A 110 15.35 -4.10 -1.10
CA ILE A 110 15.11 -4.70 -2.41
C ILE A 110 15.97 -3.96 -3.45
N LYS A 111 16.81 -4.72 -4.17
CA LYS A 111 17.60 -4.21 -5.30
C LYS A 111 16.84 -4.48 -6.60
N VAL A 112 16.67 -3.46 -7.42
CA VAL A 112 15.90 -3.45 -8.68
C VAL A 112 16.65 -2.71 -9.78
#